data_AF-A0A067QF79-F1
#
_entry.id   AF-A0A067QF79-F1
#
_cell.length_a   1.000
_cell.length_b   1.000
_cell.length_c   1.000
_cell.angle_alpha   90.00
_cell.angle_beta   90.00
_cell.angle_gamma   90.00
#
_symmetry.space_group_name_H-M   'P 1'
#
loop_
_entity.id
_entity.type
_entity.pdbx_description
1 polymer ?
#
loop_
_entity_poly.entity_id
_entity_poly.type
_entity_poly.pdbx_seq_one_letter_code
_entity_poly.pdbx_strand_id
1 'polypeptide(L)' 'DLAPSDYHMFGPLKEAMGGKKFRSDEEVQQAVHEWLRRQPQEFFSRGIHTLRKRWRVCIERNGDYVEK' A
#
# COMPACT_ATOMS: atom_id res chain seq x y z
N ASP A 1 7.34 -5.44 -6.14
CA ASP A 1 8.02 -4.20 -5.67
C ASP A 1 7.64 -2.92 -6.41
N LEU A 2 6.93 -2.98 -7.54
CA LEU A 2 6.59 -1.78 -8.35
C LEU A 2 5.14 -1.35 -8.25
N ALA A 3 4.25 -2.17 -7.69
CA ALA A 3 2.84 -1.81 -7.50
C ALA A 3 2.67 -0.96 -6.23
N PRO A 4 2.21 0.30 -6.33
CA PRO A 4 2.04 1.18 -5.16
C PRO A 4 1.05 0.64 -4.13
N SER A 5 0.05 -0.13 -4.56
CA SER A 5 -0.85 -0.84 -3.65
C SER A 5 -0.07 -1.75 -2.71
N ASP A 6 0.86 -2.55 -3.25
CA ASP A 6 1.57 -3.57 -2.49
C ASP A 6 2.68 -2.99 -1.62
N TYR A 7 3.56 -2.15 -2.19
CA TYR A 7 4.74 -1.67 -1.47
C TYR A 7 4.45 -0.51 -0.50
N HIS A 8 3.26 0.10 -0.57
CA HIS A 8 2.95 1.31 0.21
C HIS A 8 1.62 1.24 0.94
N MET A 9 0.53 0.81 0.29
CA MET A 9 -0.81 0.88 0.89
C MET A 9 -1.17 -0.34 1.72
N PHE A 10 -0.94 -1.56 1.20
CA PHE A 10 -1.41 -2.79 1.82
C PHE A 10 -0.67 -3.16 3.10
N GLY A 11 0.61 -2.80 3.25
CA GLY A 11 1.33 -3.00 4.51
C GLY A 11 0.62 -2.31 5.69
N PRO A 12 0.51 -0.98 5.68
CA PRO A 12 -0.21 -0.23 6.72
C PRO A 12 -1.68 -0.64 6.88
N LEU A 13 -2.38 -0.98 5.79
CA LEU A 13 -3.75 -1.46 5.86
C LEU A 13 -3.83 -2.81 6.60
N LYS A 14 -2.95 -3.75 6.26
CA LYS A 14 -2.89 -5.07 6.94
C LYS A 14 -2.56 -4.91 8.42
N GLU A 15 -1.64 -4.02 8.79
CA GLU A 15 -1.37 -3.70 10.20
C GLU A 15 -2.61 -3.14 10.91
N ALA A 16 -3.34 -2.23 10.26
CA ALA A 16 -4.55 -1.64 10.84
C ALA A 16 -5.72 -2.62 10.96
N MET A 17 -5.77 -3.65 10.10
CA MET A 17 -6.83 -4.67 10.09
C MET A 17 -6.44 -5.95 10.83
N GLY A 18 -5.14 -6.15 11.09
CA GLY A 18 -4.59 -7.34 11.71
C GLY A 18 -5.24 -7.66 13.05
N GLY A 19 -5.60 -8.93 13.24
CA GLY A 19 -6.22 -9.42 14.49
C GLY A 19 -7.68 -9.05 14.68
N LYS A 20 -8.29 -8.24 13.80
CA LYS A 20 -9.72 -7.94 13.86
C LYS A 20 -10.54 -9.07 13.24
N LYS A 21 -11.64 -9.44 13.91
CA LYS A 21 -12.66 -10.34 13.36
C LYS A 21 -13.86 -9.52 12.95
N PHE A 22 -14.20 -9.58 11.67
CA PHE A 22 -15.41 -8.98 11.11
C PHE A 22 -16.49 -10.04 11.01
N ARG A 23 -17.76 -9.64 11.18
CA ARG A 23 -18.93 -10.53 11.16
C ARG A 23 -19.54 -10.67 9.77
N SER A 24 -19.23 -9.75 8.86
CA SER A 24 -19.70 -9.77 7.48
C SER A 24 -18.73 -9.04 6.54
N ASP A 25 -18.96 -9.20 5.23
CA ASP A 25 -18.21 -8.50 4.19
C ASP A 25 -18.45 -6.98 4.23
N GLU A 26 -19.67 -6.55 4.58
CA GLU A 26 -20.01 -5.13 4.72
C GLU A 26 -19.20 -4.47 5.85
N GLU A 27 -18.96 -5.18 6.95
CA GLU A 27 -18.20 -4.66 8.08
C GLU A 27 -16.73 -4.43 7.70
N VAL A 28 -16.10 -5.40 6.99
CA VAL A 28 -14.72 -5.23 6.51
C VAL A 28 -14.62 -4.15 5.43
N GLN A 29 -15.60 -4.06 4.51
CA GLN A 29 -15.63 -2.99 3.52
C GLN A 29 -15.71 -1.61 4.19
N GLN A 30 -16.62 -1.44 5.15
CA GLN A 30 -16.75 -0.18 5.88
C GLN A 30 -15.45 0.17 6.63
N ALA A 31 -14.83 -0.80 7.30
CA ALA A 31 -13.57 -0.57 8.02
C ALA A 31 -12.43 -0.15 7.08
N VAL A 32 -12.31 -0.78 5.91
CA VAL A 32 -11.32 -0.41 4.88
C VAL A 32 -11.61 1.00 4.35
N HIS A 33 -12.87 1.32 4.03
CA HIS A 33 -13.27 2.65 3.54
C HIS A 33 -12.98 3.75 4.57
N GLU A 34 -13.29 3.52 5.84
CA GLU A 34 -12.96 4.46 6.92
C GLU A 34 -11.46 4.65 7.09
N TRP A 35 -10.69 3.57 7.05
CA TRP A 35 -9.24 3.65 7.15
C TRP A 35 -8.64 4.46 6.00
N LEU A 36 -9.10 4.22 4.76
CA LEU A 36 -8.65 4.96 3.58
C LEU A 36 -8.98 6.46 3.70
N ARG A 37 -10.19 6.81 4.13
CA ARG A 37 -10.61 8.21 4.32
C ARG A 37 -9.83 8.94 5.42
N ARG A 38 -9.29 8.22 6.40
CA ARG A 38 -8.45 8.80 7.46
C ARG A 38 -7.01 9.05 7.02
N GLN A 39 -6.57 8.50 5.88
CA GLN A 39 -5.22 8.74 5.40
C GLN A 39 -5.09 10.16 4.84
N PRO A 40 -4.02 10.89 5.17
CA PRO A 40 -3.77 12.20 4.60
C PRO A 40 -3.51 12.10 3.09
N GLN A 41 -3.77 13.15 2.32
CA GLN A 41 -3.53 13.16 0.86
C GLN A 41 -2.07 12.82 0.52
N GLU A 42 -1.15 13.27 1.38
CA GLU A 42 0.28 13.02 1.28
C GLU A 42 0.62 11.53 1.40
N PHE A 43 -0.21 10.73 2.06
CA PHE A 43 -0.03 9.27 2.09
C PHE A 43 -0.09 8.71 0.67
N PHE A 44 -1.14 9.00 -0.07
CA PHE A 44 -1.30 8.48 -1.44
C PHE A 44 -0.28 9.09 -2.40
N SER A 45 -0.04 10.41 -2.29
CA SER A 45 0.92 11.08 -3.17
C SER A 45 2.32 10.51 -2.96
N ARG A 46 2.78 10.26 -1.73
CA ARG A 46 4.09 9.62 -1.47
C ARG A 46 4.21 8.25 -2.13
N GLY A 47 3.15 7.42 -2.05
CA GLY A 47 3.12 6.11 -2.70
C GLY A 47 3.39 6.21 -4.20
N ILE A 48 2.68 7.11 -4.89
CA ILE A 48 2.84 7.33 -6.34
C ILE A 48 4.20 7.97 -6.68
N HIS A 49 4.63 9.01 -5.97
CA HIS A 49 5.90 9.69 -6.28
C HIS A 49 7.12 8.79 -6.10
N THR A 50 7.05 7.80 -5.21
CA THR A 50 8.12 6.81 -4.98
C THR A 50 8.31 5.88 -6.19
N LEU A 51 7.30 5.74 -7.06
CA LEU A 51 7.34 4.85 -8.22
C LEU A 51 8.50 5.17 -9.17
N ARG A 52 8.77 6.46 -9.42
CA ARG A 52 9.89 6.90 -10.28
C ARG A 52 11.25 6.40 -9.76
N LYS A 53 11.45 6.43 -8.45
CA LYS A 53 12.69 5.93 -7.82
C LYS A 53 12.78 4.41 -7.97
N ARG A 54 11.67 3.70 -7.74
CA ARG A 54 11.62 2.23 -7.84
C ARG A 54 11.85 1.74 -9.28
N TRP A 55 11.28 2.42 -10.28
CA TRP A 55 11.55 2.11 -11.69
C TRP A 55 13.03 2.25 -12.04
N ARG A 56 13.68 3.32 -11.57
CA ARG A 56 15.12 3.50 -11.78
C ARG A 56 15.92 2.32 -11.22
N VAL A 57 15.64 1.93 -9.97
CA VAL A 57 16.33 0.80 -9.33
C VAL A 57 16.08 -0.50 -10.09
N CYS A 58 14.86 -0.75 -10.55
CA CYS A 58 14.54 -1.92 -11.38
C CYS A 58 15.39 -1.96 -12.66
N ILE A 59 15.52 -0.82 -13.36
CA ILE A 59 16.36 -0.72 -14.57
C ILE A 59 17.84 -0.94 -14.23
N GLU A 60 18.36 -0.29 -13.18
CA GLU A 60 19.75 -0.44 -12.73
C GLU A 60 20.09 -1.88 -12.33
N ARG A 61 19.08 -2.66 -11.91
CA ARG A 61 19.19 -4.08 -11.58
C ARG A 61 18.83 -5.02 -12.73
N ASN A 62 18.69 -4.53 -13.96
CA ASN A 62 18.30 -5.32 -15.13
C ASN A 62 17.00 -6.13 -14.92
N GLY A 63 16.04 -5.56 -14.20
CA GLY A 63 14.74 -6.17 -13.95
C GLY A 63 14.65 -7.06 -12.71
N ASP A 64 15.74 -7.21 -11.94
CA ASP A 64 15.69 -7.92 -10.66
C ASP A 64 14.87 -7.15 -9.61
N TYR A 65 14.51 -7.83 -8.52
CA TYR A 65 13.73 -7.27 -7.40
C TYR A 65 14.35 -5.96 -6.91
N VAL A 66 13.49 -4.99 -6.62
CA VAL A 66 13.87 -3.67 -6.09
C VAL A 66 14.08 -3.75 -4.58
N GLU A 67 13.26 -4.57 -3.90
CA GLU A 67 13.36 -4.86 -2.48
C GLU A 67 14.34 -6.04 -2.26
N LYS A 68 14.97 -6.07 -1.10
CA LYS A 68 15.90 -7.12 -0.68
C LYS A 68 15.38 -7.75 0.60
#